data_AF-A0A3E2N5X3-F1
#
_entry.id   AF-A0A3E2N5X3-F1
#
_cell.length_a   1.000
_cell.length_b   1.000
_cell.length_c   1.000
_cell.angle_alpha   90.00
_cell.angle_beta   90.00
_cell.angle_gamma   90.00
#
_symmetry.space_group_name_H-M   'P 1'
#
loop_
_entity.id
_entity.type
_entity.pdbx_description
1 polymer ?
#
loop_
_entity_poly.entity_id
_entity_poly.type
_entity_poly.pdbx_seq_one_letter_code
_entity_poly.pdbx_strand_id
1 'polypeptide(L)'
;MWERGKSMQIKERIKKWLFADEMNRIQKLENDYSDLDSSFKRAVDLLDKAYGSYTKAEILAENTSKIADDCRKMMNEICDVGVDVGSRDNYHSWAVVCIHGKMDFMKFVPLNYSDVREVGRFLKQFEYSKRVVDSPFAHGMIDDLITRF
;
A
#
# COMPACT_ATOMS: atom_id res chain seq x y z
N MET A 1 -16.57 78.80 -19.99
CA MET A 1 -16.19 77.36 -19.95
C MET A 1 -14.67 77.13 -20.00
N TRP A 2 -13.90 77.95 -20.72
CA TRP A 2 -12.47 77.73 -20.97
C TRP A 2 -11.56 77.81 -19.72
N GLU A 3 -11.80 78.75 -18.81
CA GLU A 3 -10.99 78.90 -17.58
C GLU A 3 -11.21 77.79 -16.54
N ARG A 4 -12.43 77.25 -16.47
CA ARG A 4 -12.74 76.11 -15.56
C ARG A 4 -11.95 74.87 -15.96
N GLY A 5 -11.74 74.62 -17.25
CA GLY A 5 -10.94 73.51 -17.76
C GLY A 5 -9.46 73.61 -17.37
N LYS A 6 -8.87 74.82 -17.44
CA LYS A 6 -7.47 75.06 -17.05
C LYS A 6 -7.26 74.92 -15.53
N SER A 7 -8.19 75.44 -14.72
CA SER A 7 -8.16 75.30 -13.25
C SER A 7 -8.24 73.82 -12.82
N MET A 8 -9.07 73.03 -13.51
CA MET A 8 -9.23 71.60 -13.25
C MET A 8 -7.95 70.81 -13.56
N GLN A 9 -7.24 71.15 -14.65
CA GLN A 9 -5.95 70.53 -15.00
C GLN A 9 -4.85 70.85 -13.97
N ILE A 10 -4.79 72.08 -13.45
CA ILE A 10 -3.81 72.47 -12.43
C ILE A 10 -4.06 71.70 -11.13
N LYS A 11 -5.32 71.60 -10.70
CA LYS A 11 -5.69 70.81 -9.52
C LYS A 11 -5.24 69.35 -9.62
N GLU A 12 -5.42 68.72 -10.78
CA GLU A 12 -5.00 67.32 -10.94
C GLU A 12 -3.49 67.14 -11.01
N ARG A 13 -2.75 68.10 -11.55
CA ARG A 13 -1.28 68.07 -11.48
C ARG A 13 -0.78 68.18 -10.05
N ILE A 14 -1.37 69.06 -9.25
CA ILE A 14 -1.01 69.23 -7.83
C ILE A 14 -1.33 67.97 -7.04
N LYS A 15 -2.51 67.36 -7.23
CA LYS A 15 -2.86 66.09 -6.57
C LYS A 15 -1.88 64.98 -6.92
N LYS A 16 -1.56 64.80 -8.21
CA LYS A 16 -0.61 63.77 -8.65
C LYS A 16 0.78 63.99 -8.05
N TRP A 17 1.21 65.23 -7.88
CA TRP A 17 2.49 65.54 -7.24
C TRP A 17 2.44 65.30 -5.73
N LEU A 18 1.37 65.77 -5.07
CA LEU A 18 1.23 65.69 -3.61
C LEU A 18 1.10 64.25 -3.12
N PHE A 19 0.43 63.39 -3.89
CA PHE A 19 0.15 61.99 -3.53
C PHE A 19 0.91 60.98 -4.39
N ALA A 20 2.02 61.39 -5.01
CA ALA A 20 2.77 60.53 -5.94
C ALA A 20 3.20 59.21 -5.26
N ASP A 21 3.69 59.31 -4.02
CA ASP A 21 4.17 58.17 -3.25
C ASP A 21 3.03 57.24 -2.82
N GLU A 22 1.92 57.80 -2.33
CA GLU A 22 0.74 57.03 -1.96
C GLU A 22 0.12 56.32 -3.17
N MET A 23 0.02 57.00 -4.31
CA MET A 23 -0.44 56.42 -5.57
C MET A 23 0.46 55.25 -5.99
N ASN A 24 1.78 55.42 -5.93
CA ASN A 24 2.73 54.35 -6.25
C ASN A 24 2.62 53.16 -5.28
N ARG A 25 2.43 53.42 -3.97
CA ARG A 25 2.25 52.37 -2.97
C ARG A 25 0.96 51.60 -3.17
N ILE A 26 -0.15 52.29 -3.46
CA ILE A 26 -1.44 51.67 -3.74
C ILE A 26 -1.33 50.81 -5.00
N GLN A 27 -0.73 51.33 -6.08
CA GLN A 27 -0.54 50.56 -7.30
C GLN A 27 0.28 49.30 -7.07
N LYS A 28 1.33 49.39 -6.24
CA LYS A 28 2.14 48.22 -5.87
C LYS A 28 1.31 47.20 -5.08
N LEU A 29 0.54 47.65 -4.09
CA LEU A 29 -0.33 46.77 -3.31
C LEU A 29 -1.40 46.09 -4.16
N GLU A 30 -1.96 46.78 -5.14
CA GLU A 30 -2.92 46.20 -6.09
C GLU A 30 -2.29 45.08 -6.93
N ASN A 31 -1.06 45.29 -7.41
CA ASN A 31 -0.31 44.28 -8.15
C ASN A 31 0.02 43.08 -7.25
N ASP A 32 0.56 43.32 -6.05
CA ASP A 32 0.90 42.28 -5.09
C ASP A 32 -0.34 41.46 -4.70
N TYR A 33 -1.50 42.11 -4.53
CA TYR A 33 -2.78 41.44 -4.27
C TYR A 33 -3.23 40.57 -5.45
N SER A 34 -3.12 41.08 -6.67
CA SER A 34 -3.45 40.33 -7.89
C SER A 34 -2.59 39.07 -8.02
N ASP A 35 -1.28 39.20 -7.77
CA ASP A 35 -0.35 38.07 -7.80
C ASP A 35 -0.67 37.04 -6.71
N LEU A 36 -1.03 37.49 -5.51
CA LEU A 36 -1.43 36.63 -4.41
C LEU A 36 -2.74 35.87 -4.71
N ASP A 37 -3.75 36.55 -5.25
CA ASP A 37 -5.03 35.94 -5.64
C ASP A 37 -4.83 34.85 -6.70
N SER A 38 -3.98 35.13 -7.71
CA SER A 38 -3.64 34.14 -8.74
C SER A 38 -2.92 32.92 -8.15
N SER A 39 -2.00 33.14 -7.21
CA SER A 39 -1.25 32.09 -6.53
C SER A 39 -2.16 31.24 -5.64
N PHE A 40 -3.09 31.87 -4.94
CA PHE A 40 -4.08 31.19 -4.11
C PHE A 40 -5.01 30.30 -4.94
N LYS A 41 -5.55 30.82 -6.05
CA LYS A 41 -6.37 30.04 -6.98
C LYS A 41 -5.62 28.80 -7.50
N ARG A 42 -4.34 28.96 -7.84
CA ARG A 42 -3.50 27.84 -8.27
C ARG A 42 -3.28 26.82 -7.16
N ALA A 43 -3.06 27.26 -5.92
CA ALA A 43 -2.91 26.36 -4.79
C ALA A 43 -4.18 25.52 -4.53
N VAL A 44 -5.36 26.13 -4.64
CA VAL A 44 -6.65 25.44 -4.51
C VAL A 44 -6.83 24.38 -5.61
N ASP A 45 -6.55 24.71 -6.87
CA ASP A 45 -6.64 23.77 -7.99
C ASP A 45 -5.67 22.58 -7.83
N LEU A 46 -4.45 22.84 -7.34
CA LEU A 46 -3.49 21.77 -7.03
C LEU A 46 -3.96 20.87 -5.89
N LEU A 47 -4.58 21.44 -4.85
CA LEU A 47 -5.12 20.69 -3.73
C LEU A 47 -6.25 19.75 -4.17
N ASP A 48 -7.17 20.26 -5.00
CA ASP A 48 -8.28 19.48 -5.53
C ASP A 48 -7.80 18.28 -6.38
N LYS A 49 -6.82 18.53 -7.26
CA LYS A 49 -6.17 17.47 -8.06
C LYS A 49 -5.44 16.44 -7.20
N ALA A 50 -4.73 16.90 -6.17
CA ALA A 50 -4.03 16.01 -5.25
C ALA A 50 -5.01 15.12 -4.48
N TYR A 51 -6.11 15.71 -3.98
CA TYR A 51 -7.16 14.97 -3.29
C TYR A 51 -7.80 13.92 -4.19
N GLY A 52 -8.18 14.28 -5.42
CA GLY A 52 -8.73 13.34 -6.39
C GLY A 52 -7.77 12.20 -6.75
N SER A 53 -6.46 12.46 -6.76
CA SER A 53 -5.44 11.43 -7.00
C SER A 53 -5.27 10.50 -5.80
N TYR A 54 -5.29 11.06 -4.58
CA TYR A 54 -5.22 10.31 -3.33
C TYR A 54 -6.39 9.32 -3.22
N THR A 55 -7.63 9.76 -3.41
CA THR A 55 -8.81 8.88 -3.31
C THR A 55 -8.75 7.73 -4.31
N LYS A 56 -8.26 7.97 -5.53
CA LYS A 56 -8.07 6.91 -6.53
C LYS A 56 -7.01 5.89 -6.09
N ALA A 57 -5.91 6.36 -5.52
CA ALA A 57 -4.85 5.49 -5.04
C ALA A 57 -5.31 4.64 -3.84
N GLU A 58 -6.09 5.22 -2.92
CA GLU A 58 -6.67 4.53 -1.77
C GLU A 58 -7.60 3.38 -2.21
N ILE A 59 -8.56 3.67 -3.10
CA ILE A 59 -9.46 2.65 -3.67
C ILE A 59 -8.68 1.54 -4.39
N LEU A 60 -7.64 1.91 -5.15
CA LEU A 60 -6.81 0.93 -5.85
C LEU A 60 -6.04 0.03 -4.88
N ALA A 61 -5.51 0.59 -3.79
CA ALA A 61 -4.78 -0.16 -2.78
C ALA A 61 -5.69 -1.16 -2.05
N GLU A 62 -6.90 -0.73 -1.65
CA GLU A 62 -7.89 -1.61 -1.04
C GLU A 62 -8.28 -2.78 -1.96
N ASN A 63 -8.59 -2.47 -3.23
CA ASN A 63 -8.92 -3.49 -4.22
C ASN A 63 -7.76 -4.46 -4.47
N THR A 64 -6.53 -3.95 -4.54
CA THR A 64 -5.34 -4.79 -4.73
C THR A 64 -5.11 -5.70 -3.53
N SER A 65 -5.31 -5.20 -2.31
CA SER A 65 -5.22 -6.02 -1.09
C SER A 65 -6.26 -7.13 -1.11
N LYS A 66 -7.50 -6.82 -1.49
CA LYS A 66 -8.57 -7.81 -1.58
C LYS A 66 -8.26 -8.89 -2.63
N ILE A 67 -7.79 -8.50 -3.81
CA ILE A 67 -7.38 -9.45 -4.85
C ILE A 67 -6.22 -10.33 -4.36
N ALA A 68 -5.22 -9.76 -3.68
CA ALA A 68 -4.11 -10.53 -3.15
C ALA A 68 -4.57 -11.57 -2.11
N ASP A 69 -5.53 -11.22 -1.25
CA ASP A 69 -6.12 -12.14 -0.30
C ASP A 69 -6.98 -13.22 -0.96
N ASP A 70 -7.76 -12.86 -1.99
CA ASP A 70 -8.55 -13.81 -2.76
C ASP A 70 -7.63 -14.79 -3.54
N CYS A 71 -6.53 -14.30 -4.13
CA CYS A 71 -5.51 -15.14 -4.74
C CYS A 71 -4.86 -16.08 -3.71
N ARG A 72 -4.58 -15.60 -2.50
CA ARG A 72 -4.01 -16.43 -1.43
C ARG A 72 -4.97 -17.55 -1.01
N LYS A 73 -6.26 -17.23 -0.85
CA LYS A 73 -7.29 -18.24 -0.54
C LYS A 73 -7.41 -19.26 -1.65
N MET A 74 -7.52 -18.81 -2.90
CA MET A 74 -7.59 -19.69 -4.07
C MET A 74 -6.36 -20.60 -4.18
N MET A 75 -5.14 -20.07 -3.98
CA MET A 75 -3.93 -20.90 -3.98
C MET A 75 -4.01 -21.98 -2.91
N ASN A 76 -4.47 -21.65 -1.70
CA ASN A 76 -4.60 -22.62 -0.62
C ASN A 76 -5.70 -23.67 -0.87
N GLU A 77 -6.81 -23.31 -1.53
CA GLU A 77 -7.87 -24.24 -1.91
C GLU A 77 -7.42 -25.24 -2.99
N ILE A 78 -6.52 -24.82 -3.88
CA ILE A 78 -5.99 -25.66 -4.97
C ILE A 78 -4.76 -26.46 -4.53
N CYS A 79 -4.11 -26.06 -3.43
CA CYS A 79 -2.92 -26.72 -2.92
C CYS A 79 -3.23 -27.69 -1.79
N ASP A 80 -3.13 -29.00 -2.06
CA ASP A 80 -3.12 -30.04 -1.02
C ASP A 80 -1.68 -30.29 -0.54
N VAL A 81 -1.47 -30.39 0.78
CA VAL A 81 -0.14 -30.65 1.36
C VAL A 81 -0.08 -32.06 1.95
N GLY A 82 0.65 -32.96 1.30
CA GLY A 82 0.95 -34.31 1.80
C GLY A 82 2.33 -34.35 2.45
N VAL A 83 2.46 -34.97 3.63
CA VAL A 83 3.76 -35.16 4.31
C VAL A 83 4.01 -36.64 4.57
N ASP A 84 5.08 -37.19 4.01
CA ASP A 84 5.56 -38.55 4.32
C ASP A 84 6.81 -38.47 5.19
N VAL A 85 6.80 -39.18 6.32
CA VAL A 85 7.92 -39.21 7.27
C VAL A 85 8.47 -40.63 7.33
N GLY A 86 9.72 -40.84 6.91
CA GLY A 86 10.41 -42.11 7.09
C GLY A 86 11.34 -42.07 8.30
N SER A 87 11.19 -43.03 9.22
CA SER A 87 12.15 -43.26 10.31
C SER A 87 12.89 -44.58 10.09
N ARG A 88 14.22 -44.52 9.94
CA ARG A 88 15.08 -45.72 9.82
C ARG A 88 15.85 -46.01 11.11
N ASP A 89 16.25 -44.98 11.85
CA ASP A 89 16.94 -45.00 13.15
C ASP A 89 16.88 -43.60 13.81
N ASN A 90 17.33 -43.45 15.07
CA ASN A 90 17.32 -42.17 15.82
C ASN A 90 18.11 -41.02 15.16
N TYR A 91 18.86 -41.31 14.10
CA TYR A 91 19.75 -40.37 13.43
C TYR A 91 19.26 -40.00 12.02
N HIS A 92 18.37 -40.78 11.40
CA HIS A 92 17.98 -40.63 10.01
C HIS A 92 16.45 -40.63 9.86
N SER A 93 15.86 -39.49 10.21
CA SER A 93 14.46 -39.18 9.94
C SER A 93 14.38 -38.13 8.82
N TRP A 94 13.47 -38.33 7.87
CA TRP A 94 13.24 -37.41 6.75
C TRP A 94 11.74 -37.13 6.60
N ALA A 95 11.40 -35.95 6.10
CA ALA A 95 10.04 -35.59 5.71
C ALA A 95 10.01 -35.14 4.25
N VAL A 96 9.08 -35.67 3.45
CA VAL A 96 8.76 -35.21 2.09
C VAL A 96 7.45 -34.44 2.14
N VAL A 97 7.48 -33.17 1.76
CA VAL A 97 6.27 -32.33 1.66
C VAL A 97 5.90 -32.19 0.18
N CYS A 98 4.74 -32.68 -0.21
CA CYS A 98 4.16 -32.53 -1.54
C CYS A 98 3.08 -31.45 -1.50
N ILE A 99 3.25 -30.38 -2.27
CA ILE A 99 2.27 -29.30 -2.40
C ILE A 99 1.65 -29.41 -3.80
N HIS A 100 0.42 -29.92 -3.92
CA HIS A 100 -0.28 -29.91 -5.20
C HIS A 100 -0.56 -28.46 -5.63
N GLY A 101 -0.63 -28.13 -6.92
CA GLY A 101 -0.91 -26.75 -7.39
C GLY A 101 0.30 -25.81 -7.55
N LYS A 102 1.49 -26.18 -7.06
CA LYS A 102 2.77 -25.58 -7.46
C LYS A 102 3.61 -26.69 -8.12
N MET A 103 3.98 -26.53 -9.39
CA MET A 103 4.92 -27.45 -10.04
C MET A 103 6.17 -27.60 -9.14
N ASP A 104 6.36 -28.83 -8.65
CA ASP A 104 7.59 -29.39 -8.10
C ASP A 104 8.29 -28.59 -6.99
N PHE A 105 7.67 -28.50 -5.81
CA PHE A 105 8.40 -28.16 -4.58
C PHE A 105 8.56 -29.41 -3.69
N MET A 106 9.56 -30.23 -3.98
CA MET A 106 9.98 -31.33 -3.12
C MET A 106 11.14 -30.85 -2.24
N LYS A 107 10.88 -30.65 -0.94
CA LYS A 107 11.92 -30.27 0.03
C LYS A 107 12.19 -31.44 0.97
N PHE A 108 13.39 -32.02 0.86
CA PHE A 108 13.90 -32.97 1.84
C PHE A 108 14.40 -32.19 3.06
N VAL A 109 13.75 -32.37 4.21
CA VAL A 109 14.19 -31.80 5.48
C VAL A 109 14.88 -32.92 6.28
N PRO A 110 16.22 -32.88 6.47
CA PRO A 110 16.89 -33.81 7.34
C PRO A 110 16.53 -33.47 8.79
N LEU A 111 15.84 -34.37 9.48
CA LEU A 111 15.35 -34.15 10.84
C LEU A 111 16.41 -34.45 11.90
N ASN A 112 17.70 -34.23 11.60
CA ASN A 112 18.88 -34.53 12.44
C ASN A 112 18.72 -33.96 13.86
N TYR A 113 18.03 -34.69 14.74
CA TYR A 113 17.52 -34.27 16.05
C TYR A 113 16.45 -33.16 16.07
N SER A 114 15.99 -32.68 14.90
CA SER A 114 14.93 -31.69 14.81
C SER A 114 13.56 -32.33 15.01
N ASP A 115 12.91 -31.89 16.08
CA ASP A 115 11.63 -32.36 16.55
C ASP A 115 10.53 -32.17 15.48
N VAL A 116 9.55 -33.07 15.43
CA VAL A 116 8.37 -33.02 14.55
C VAL A 116 7.65 -31.65 14.61
N ARG A 117 7.86 -30.90 15.69
CA ARG A 117 7.46 -29.50 15.90
C ARG A 117 7.98 -28.52 14.84
N GLU A 118 9.15 -28.76 14.25
CA GLU A 118 9.72 -27.91 13.19
C GLU A 118 9.02 -28.16 11.84
N VAL A 119 8.68 -29.42 11.56
CA VAL A 119 7.79 -29.78 10.45
C VAL A 119 6.41 -29.16 10.67
N GLY A 120 5.85 -29.26 11.88
CA GLY A 120 4.60 -28.59 12.24
C GLY A 120 4.62 -27.07 12.03
N ARG A 121 5.72 -26.38 12.42
CA ARG A 121 5.92 -24.95 12.17
C ARG A 121 6.01 -24.61 10.68
N PHE A 122 6.73 -25.40 9.91
CA PHE A 122 6.79 -25.24 8.45
C PHE A 122 5.41 -25.45 7.83
N LEU A 123 4.67 -26.45 8.28
CA LEU A 123 3.33 -26.71 7.76
C LEU A 123 2.35 -25.60 8.12
N LYS A 124 2.43 -24.98 9.32
CA LYS A 124 1.54 -23.86 9.72
C LYS A 124 1.42 -22.75 8.66
N GLN A 125 2.44 -22.50 7.84
CA GLN A 125 2.37 -21.49 6.77
C GLN A 125 1.32 -21.79 5.67
N PHE A 126 0.77 -23.01 5.62
CA PHE A 126 -0.24 -23.44 4.65
C PHE A 126 -1.64 -23.53 5.29
N GLU A 127 -2.00 -22.64 6.22
CA GLU A 127 -3.13 -22.74 7.19
C GLU A 127 -4.52 -23.04 6.61
N TYR A 128 -4.66 -23.00 5.28
CA TYR A 128 -5.93 -23.16 4.58
C TYR A 128 -5.94 -24.30 3.53
N SER A 129 -4.88 -25.10 3.43
CA SER A 129 -4.84 -26.31 2.59
C SER A 129 -5.39 -27.52 3.33
N LYS A 130 -6.01 -28.50 2.65
CA LYS A 130 -6.20 -29.84 3.24
C LYS A 130 -4.82 -30.50 3.41
N ARG A 131 -4.58 -31.09 4.58
CA ARG A 131 -3.26 -31.66 4.93
C ARG A 131 -3.41 -33.11 5.35
N VAL A 132 -2.59 -33.98 4.75
CA VAL A 132 -2.50 -35.39 5.11
C VAL A 132 -1.07 -35.68 5.53
N VAL A 133 -0.88 -36.17 6.75
CA VAL A 133 0.42 -36.59 7.27
C VAL A 133 0.42 -38.11 7.38
N ASP A 134 1.28 -38.78 6.62
CA ASP A 134 1.55 -40.21 6.76
C ASP A 134 2.66 -40.42 7.79
N SER A 135 2.42 -41.34 8.73
CA SER A 135 3.28 -41.60 9.87
C SER A 135 3.93 -42.97 9.73
N PRO A 136 5.26 -43.10 9.91
CA PRO A 136 5.97 -44.37 9.77
C PRO A 136 5.61 -45.36 10.88
N PHE A 137 4.98 -44.86 11.96
CA PHE A 137 4.45 -45.69 13.03
C PHE A 137 3.00 -46.03 12.70
N ALA A 138 2.76 -46.99 11.80
CA ALA A 138 1.53 -47.77 11.54
C ALA A 138 0.19 -47.43 12.26
N HIS A 139 -0.18 -46.15 12.42
CA HIS A 139 -1.37 -45.70 13.15
C HIS A 139 -2.47 -45.13 12.21
N GLY A 140 -2.31 -45.32 10.89
CA GLY A 140 -3.23 -44.80 9.86
C GLY A 140 -2.97 -43.34 9.51
N MET A 141 -3.54 -42.89 8.38
CA MET A 141 -3.51 -41.49 7.95
C MET A 141 -4.12 -40.62 9.05
N ILE A 142 -3.35 -39.68 9.59
CA ILE A 142 -3.87 -38.74 10.60
C ILE A 142 -4.28 -37.46 9.88
N ASP A 143 -5.58 -37.29 9.71
CA ASP A 143 -6.14 -36.00 9.34
C ASP A 143 -5.87 -35.00 10.48
N ASP A 144 -5.26 -33.87 10.12
CA ASP A 144 -5.25 -32.64 10.93
C ASP A 144 -4.48 -32.66 12.28
N LEU A 145 -3.21 -33.08 12.25
CA LEU A 145 -2.31 -33.19 13.42
C LEU A 145 -2.08 -31.88 14.22
N ILE A 146 -2.52 -30.71 13.75
CA ILE A 146 -2.18 -29.41 14.38
C ILE A 146 -3.11 -29.05 15.54
N THR A 147 -4.30 -29.63 15.67
CA THR A 147 -5.24 -29.26 16.75
C THR A 147 -4.86 -29.82 18.14
N ARG A 148 -3.77 -30.59 18.26
CA ARG A 148 -3.37 -31.22 19.53
C ARG A 148 -2.03 -30.75 20.12
N PHE A 149 -1.38 -29.74 19.55
CA PHE A 149 -0.14 -29.15 20.09
C PHE A 149 -0.11 -27.61 20.03
#